data_AF-A0A9C8I7S3-F1
#
_entry.id   AF-A0A9C8I7S3-F1
#
_cell.length_a   1.000
_cell.length_b   1.000
_cell.length_c   1.000
_cell.angle_alpha   90.00
_cell.angle_beta   90.00
_cell.angle_gamma   90.00
#
_symmetry.space_group_name_H-M   'P 1'
#
loop_
_entity.id
_entity.type
_entity.pdbx_description
1 polymer ?
#
loop_
_entity_poly.entity_id
_entity_poly.type
_entity_poly.pdbx_seq_one_letter_code
_entity_poly.pdbx_strand_id
1 'polypeptide(L)'
;MKYFTALVTLAVIAIGCSHAADYPVTPKENMPVAGADGTVFGGERGPHMLWGRYMLYIDSDRTRVDVVPVRQARFHLNALKFLEKDCPNCLQITQMKTNWDGTVDMTVRITHPFKGLPQFTGFDVKGIIMFNGSYEHNNIGVNWPLPKPFYTSWRELGDPEVLNPDGYAFRWTPQWDSGSEQPILKY
;
A
#
# COMPACT_ATOMS: atom_id res chain seq x y z
N MET A 1 -28.32 -41.26 31.35
CA MET A 1 -28.24 -39.79 31.55
C MET A 1 -26.97 -39.16 30.98
N LYS A 2 -25.75 -39.68 31.26
CA LYS A 2 -24.48 -39.09 30.77
C LYS A 2 -24.34 -39.01 29.23
N TYR A 3 -24.84 -40.00 28.50
CA TYR A 3 -24.78 -40.01 27.02
C TYR A 3 -25.77 -39.05 26.36
N PHE A 4 -26.91 -38.80 27.01
CA PHE A 4 -27.93 -37.86 26.52
C PHE A 4 -27.44 -36.42 26.63
N THR A 5 -26.81 -36.07 27.76
CA THR A 5 -26.17 -34.75 27.92
C THR A 5 -25.04 -34.52 26.93
N ALA A 6 -24.22 -35.55 26.62
CA ALA A 6 -23.15 -35.41 25.63
C ALA A 6 -23.69 -35.18 24.20
N LEU A 7 -24.75 -35.90 23.81
CA LEU A 7 -25.41 -35.75 22.52
C LEU A 7 -26.08 -34.38 22.35
N VAL A 8 -26.75 -33.88 23.39
CA VAL A 8 -27.35 -32.54 23.37
C VAL A 8 -26.27 -31.46 23.27
N THR A 9 -25.14 -31.62 23.98
CA THR A 9 -24.03 -30.66 23.90
C THR A 9 -23.39 -30.65 22.50
N LEU A 10 -23.20 -31.82 21.88
CA LEU A 10 -22.65 -31.94 20.53
C LEU A 10 -23.61 -31.35 19.47
N ALA A 11 -24.92 -31.52 19.66
CA ALA A 11 -25.93 -30.94 18.77
C ALA A 11 -25.95 -29.40 18.85
N VAL A 12 -25.79 -28.81 20.03
CA VAL A 12 -25.72 -27.34 20.19
C VAL A 12 -24.44 -26.77 19.55
N ILE A 13 -23.32 -27.48 19.63
CA ILE A 13 -22.06 -27.06 18.97
C ILE A 13 -22.18 -27.13 17.43
N ALA A 14 -22.87 -28.14 16.90
CA ALA A 14 -23.06 -28.31 15.45
C ALA A 14 -23.98 -27.22 14.84
N ILE A 15 -24.93 -26.69 15.60
CA ILE A 15 -25.83 -25.60 15.16
C ILE A 15 -25.14 -24.22 15.29
N GLY A 16 -24.00 -24.14 15.98
CA GLY A 16 -23.20 -22.92 16.15
C GLY A 16 -22.23 -22.59 15.01
N CYS A 17 -22.14 -23.43 13.97
CA CYS A 17 -21.35 -23.09 12.78
C CYS A 17 -22.06 -22.01 11.96
N SER A 18 -21.58 -20.77 12.07
CA SER A 18 -22.01 -19.63 11.25
C SER A 18 -21.63 -19.81 9.77
N HIS A 19 -22.36 -20.65 9.04
CA HIS A 19 -22.40 -20.61 7.58
C HIS A 19 -23.57 -19.74 7.14
N ALA A 20 -23.49 -18.44 7.44
CA ALA A 20 -24.36 -17.47 6.79
C ALA A 20 -23.63 -16.95 5.55
N ALA A 21 -24.12 -17.34 4.37
CA ALA A 21 -23.66 -16.81 3.08
C ALA A 21 -24.07 -15.35 2.85
N ASP A 22 -24.99 -14.83 3.67
CA ASP A 22 -25.42 -13.45 3.68
C ASP A 22 -24.81 -12.70 4.87
N TYR A 23 -23.86 -11.82 4.57
CA TYR A 23 -23.34 -10.90 5.56
C TYR A 23 -24.42 -9.85 5.86
N PRO A 24 -24.73 -9.56 7.14
CA PRO A 24 -25.77 -8.60 7.51
C PRO A 24 -25.47 -7.14 7.09
N VAL A 25 -24.33 -6.91 6.43
CA VAL A 25 -23.83 -5.62 5.96
C VAL A 25 -23.61 -5.55 4.46
N THR A 26 -23.84 -6.61 3.69
CA THR A 26 -23.92 -6.48 2.22
C THR A 26 -25.27 -5.89 1.86
N PRO A 27 -25.34 -4.66 1.31
CA PRO A 27 -26.59 -4.12 0.80
C PRO A 27 -27.09 -5.06 -0.30
N LYS A 28 -28.36 -5.47 -0.25
CA LYS A 28 -28.98 -6.20 -1.36
C LYS A 28 -28.86 -5.35 -2.62
N GLU A 29 -28.28 -5.90 -3.69
CA GLU A 29 -27.87 -5.26 -4.95
C GLU A 29 -28.99 -4.56 -5.75
N ASN A 30 -30.16 -4.30 -5.17
CA ASN A 30 -31.32 -3.79 -5.90
C ASN A 30 -31.48 -2.26 -5.86
N MET A 31 -30.45 -1.49 -5.51
CA MET A 31 -30.47 -0.03 -5.68
C MET A 31 -29.53 0.38 -6.82
N PRO A 32 -30.05 0.91 -7.94
CA PRO A 32 -29.20 1.48 -8.98
C PRO A 32 -28.70 2.84 -8.48
N VAL A 33 -27.58 2.83 -7.75
CA VAL A 33 -26.84 4.07 -7.48
C VAL A 33 -26.00 4.35 -8.72
N ALA A 34 -26.53 5.22 -9.57
CA ALA A 34 -25.76 5.79 -10.67
C ALA A 34 -24.54 6.54 -10.12
N GLY A 35 -23.33 6.09 -10.49
CA GLY A 35 -22.12 6.91 -10.40
C GLY A 35 -21.07 6.54 -9.35
N ALA A 36 -21.01 5.31 -8.85
CA ALA A 36 -19.87 4.87 -8.05
C ALA A 36 -19.43 3.44 -8.42
N ASP A 37 -18.69 3.32 -9.53
CA ASP A 37 -17.72 2.23 -9.74
C ASP A 37 -16.53 2.40 -8.78
N GLY A 38 -16.83 2.54 -7.49
CA GLY A 38 -15.88 2.32 -6.42
C GLY A 38 -15.81 0.82 -6.23
N THR A 39 -14.92 0.16 -6.96
CA THR A 39 -14.38 -1.13 -6.54
C THR A 39 -13.92 -0.96 -5.10
N VAL A 40 -14.76 -1.38 -4.16
CA VAL A 40 -14.44 -1.40 -2.74
C VAL A 40 -13.26 -2.35 -2.62
N PHE A 41 -12.09 -1.74 -2.46
CA PHE A 41 -10.77 -2.32 -2.23
C PHE A 41 -10.84 -3.79 -1.82
N GLY A 42 -10.58 -4.68 -2.78
CA GLY A 42 -10.35 -6.09 -2.51
C GLY A 42 -9.12 -6.22 -1.63
N GLY A 43 -9.34 -6.48 -0.34
CA GLY A 43 -8.26 -6.50 0.64
C GLY A 43 -8.70 -6.96 2.01
N GLU A 44 -9.32 -8.14 2.09
CA GLU A 44 -9.17 -9.15 3.15
C GLU A 44 -10.28 -10.21 2.99
N ARG A 45 -9.98 -11.30 2.28
CA ARG A 45 -10.80 -12.53 2.33
C ARG A 45 -10.49 -13.30 3.62
N GLY A 46 -10.81 -12.72 4.76
CA GLY A 46 -10.69 -13.34 6.08
C GLY A 46 -11.95 -13.06 6.92
N PRO A 47 -12.23 -13.86 7.98
CA PRO A 47 -13.41 -13.67 8.84
C PRO A 47 -13.37 -12.39 9.69
N HIS A 48 -12.30 -11.61 9.59
CA HIS A 48 -12.10 -10.39 10.35
C HIS A 48 -12.00 -9.20 9.39
N MET A 49 -12.88 -8.23 9.56
CA MET A 49 -12.85 -6.96 8.85
C MET A 49 -12.92 -5.82 9.87
N LEU A 50 -12.01 -4.84 9.76
CA LEU A 50 -12.05 -3.67 10.63
C LEU A 50 -13.22 -2.76 10.22
N TRP A 51 -14.21 -2.58 11.10
CA TRP A 51 -15.40 -1.75 10.85
C TRP A 51 -15.12 -0.24 10.95
N GLY A 52 -14.09 0.15 11.70
CA GLY A 52 -13.67 1.54 11.83
C GLY A 52 -12.47 1.69 12.76
N ARG A 53 -11.72 2.78 12.59
CA ARG A 53 -10.63 3.19 13.49
C ARG A 53 -11.01 4.52 14.12
N TYR A 54 -10.93 4.62 15.44
CA TYR A 54 -11.31 5.80 16.19
C TYR A 54 -10.18 6.20 17.14
N MET A 55 -10.03 7.49 17.37
CA MET A 55 -9.18 8.05 18.41
C MET A 55 -10.10 8.48 19.55
N LEU A 56 -9.80 8.01 20.75
CA LEU A 56 -10.57 8.29 21.96
C LEU A 56 -9.81 9.32 22.79
N TYR A 57 -10.46 10.44 23.11
CA TYR A 57 -9.96 11.40 24.08
C TYR A 57 -10.77 11.27 25.35
N ILE A 58 -10.10 10.91 26.45
CA ILE A 58 -10.73 10.79 27.76
C ILE A 58 -10.35 12.04 28.54
N ASP A 59 -11.36 12.74 29.05
CA ASP A 59 -11.13 13.92 29.87
C ASP A 59 -10.44 13.55 31.20
N SER A 60 -9.69 14.48 31.76
CA SER A 60 -8.88 14.29 32.97
C SER A 60 -9.72 13.89 34.20
N ASP A 61 -10.98 14.34 34.23
CA ASP A 61 -11.96 14.01 35.26
C ASP A 61 -12.71 12.68 34.99
N ARG A 62 -12.45 12.05 33.85
CA ARG A 62 -13.07 10.81 33.35
C ARG A 62 -14.60 10.87 33.22
N THR A 63 -15.18 12.05 33.08
CA THR A 63 -16.64 12.20 32.94
C THR A 63 -17.10 12.12 31.47
N ARG A 64 -16.17 12.33 30.53
CA ARG A 64 -16.44 12.39 29.09
C ARG A 64 -15.40 11.65 28.26
N VAL A 65 -15.87 11.00 27.19
CA VAL A 65 -15.03 10.39 26.15
C VAL A 65 -15.45 10.95 24.80
N ASP A 66 -14.54 11.63 24.11
CA ASP A 66 -14.74 12.10 22.74
C ASP A 66 -14.20 11.06 21.75
N VAL A 67 -15.09 10.58 20.88
CA VAL A 67 -14.80 9.56 19.88
C VAL A 67 -14.62 10.22 18.52
N VAL A 68 -13.38 10.32 18.05
CA VAL A 68 -13.05 10.94 16.76
C VAL A 68 -12.77 9.84 15.73
N PRO A 69 -13.57 9.69 14.66
CA PRO A 69 -13.28 8.72 13.60
C PRO A 69 -11.99 9.11 12.87
N VAL A 70 -11.02 8.20 12.81
CA VAL A 70 -9.77 8.40 12.09
C VAL A 70 -10.00 8.09 10.62
N ARG A 71 -10.39 9.11 9.85
CA ARG A 71 -10.77 8.98 8.41
C ARG A 71 -9.60 8.80 7.44
N GLN A 72 -8.35 8.70 7.90
CA GLN A 72 -7.16 8.86 7.04
C GLN A 72 -6.40 7.56 6.72
N ALA A 73 -6.98 6.37 6.92
CA ALA A 73 -6.24 5.12 6.68
C ALA A 73 -6.66 4.33 5.43
N ARG A 74 -7.63 4.81 4.63
CA ARG A 74 -8.19 4.03 3.52
C ARG A 74 -8.29 4.75 2.18
N PHE A 75 -7.90 6.02 2.11
CA PHE A 75 -7.90 6.76 0.85
C PHE A 75 -6.55 6.56 0.15
N HIS A 76 -6.56 5.80 -0.94
CA HIS A 76 -5.45 5.74 -1.88
C HIS A 76 -5.78 6.62 -3.06
N LEU A 77 -4.90 7.58 -3.32
CA LEU A 77 -4.99 8.50 -4.44
C LEU A 77 -3.76 8.31 -5.31
N ASN A 78 -3.97 8.07 -6.60
CA ASN A 78 -2.89 8.21 -7.56
C ASN A 78 -2.63 9.71 -7.79
N ALA A 79 -1.67 10.27 -7.04
CA ALA A 79 -1.28 11.67 -7.14
C ALA A 79 -0.38 11.96 -8.34
N LEU A 80 0.09 10.93 -9.06
CA LEU A 80 0.98 11.06 -10.22
C LEU A 80 0.36 11.94 -11.31
N LYS A 81 -0.96 11.80 -11.53
CA LYS A 81 -1.70 12.59 -12.53
C LYS A 81 -1.57 14.10 -12.31
N PHE A 82 -1.50 14.55 -11.06
CA PHE A 82 -1.33 15.97 -10.74
C PHE A 82 0.09 16.48 -11.02
N LEU A 83 1.10 15.60 -10.94
CA LEU A 83 2.49 15.93 -11.20
C LEU A 83 2.86 15.80 -12.69
N GLU A 84 2.24 14.90 -13.43
CA GLU A 84 2.57 14.68 -14.85
C GLU A 84 1.72 15.53 -15.80
N LYS A 85 0.40 15.60 -15.56
CA LYS A 85 -0.54 16.25 -16.49
C LYS A 85 -0.81 17.70 -16.13
N ASP A 86 -1.14 17.96 -14.86
CA ASP A 86 -1.61 19.27 -14.42
C ASP A 86 -0.45 20.22 -14.07
N CYS A 87 0.73 19.66 -13.73
CA CYS A 87 1.92 20.44 -13.46
C CYS A 87 3.21 19.76 -14.00
N PRO A 88 3.44 19.78 -15.32
CA PRO A 88 4.56 19.06 -15.95
C PRO A 88 5.95 19.50 -15.47
N ASN A 89 6.04 20.67 -14.83
CA ASN A 89 7.28 21.22 -14.28
C ASN A 89 7.34 21.14 -12.75
N CYS A 90 6.42 20.43 -12.09
CA CYS A 90 6.42 20.32 -10.64
C CYS A 90 7.50 19.36 -10.11
N LEU A 91 7.86 18.32 -10.86
CA LEU A 91 8.98 17.43 -10.54
C LEU A 91 10.19 17.82 -11.40
N GLN A 92 11.30 18.18 -10.77
CA GLN A 92 12.49 18.65 -11.47
C GLN A 92 13.78 18.15 -10.81
N ILE A 93 14.75 17.78 -11.64
CA ILE A 93 16.13 17.61 -11.20
C ILE A 93 16.79 18.98 -11.27
N THR A 94 17.05 19.60 -10.12
CA THR A 94 17.61 20.96 -10.07
C THR A 94 19.13 20.99 -10.10
N GLN A 95 19.77 19.89 -9.70
CA GLN A 95 21.21 19.78 -9.67
C GLN A 95 21.62 18.32 -9.85
N MET A 96 22.69 18.10 -10.62
CA MET A 96 23.41 16.83 -10.67
C MET A 96 24.89 17.12 -10.52
N LYS A 97 25.58 16.32 -9.72
CA LYS A 97 27.02 16.43 -9.48
C LYS A 97 27.64 15.05 -9.43
N THR A 98 28.60 14.81 -10.32
CA THR A 98 29.45 13.61 -10.24
C THR A 98 30.54 13.83 -9.22
N ASN A 99 30.68 12.89 -8.28
CA ASN A 99 31.71 12.90 -7.26
C ASN A 99 32.95 12.13 -7.73
N TRP A 100 34.06 12.32 -7.02
CA TRP A 100 35.35 11.72 -7.36
C TRP A 100 35.41 10.21 -7.09
N ASP A 101 34.49 9.68 -6.27
CA ASP A 101 34.35 8.26 -5.91
C ASP A 101 33.46 7.47 -6.90
N GLY A 102 33.01 8.13 -7.98
CA GLY A 102 32.12 7.56 -8.99
C GLY A 102 30.64 7.63 -8.64
N THR A 103 30.27 8.27 -7.53
CA THR A 103 28.85 8.49 -7.17
C THR A 103 28.28 9.73 -7.87
N VAL A 104 26.95 9.81 -7.96
CA VAL A 104 26.24 10.97 -8.52
C VAL A 104 25.26 11.49 -7.49
N ASP A 105 25.47 12.73 -7.06
CA ASP A 105 24.51 13.45 -6.23
C ASP A 105 23.44 14.08 -7.11
N MET A 106 22.17 13.82 -6.81
CA MET A 106 21.03 14.38 -7.52
C MET A 106 20.13 15.13 -6.53
N THR A 107 19.85 16.39 -6.83
CA THR A 107 18.86 17.18 -6.10
C THR A 107 17.56 17.19 -6.88
N VAL A 108 16.52 16.62 -6.28
CA VAL A 108 15.17 16.59 -6.83
C VAL A 108 14.30 17.60 -6.09
N ARG A 109 13.56 18.40 -6.85
CA ARG A 109 12.57 19.34 -6.34
C ARG A 109 11.18 18.90 -6.77
N ILE A 110 10.28 18.83 -5.80
CA ILE A 110 8.84 18.69 -6.03
C ILE A 110 8.17 20.00 -5.61
N THR A 111 7.44 20.62 -6.54
CA THR A 111 6.62 21.81 -6.30
C THR A 111 5.17 21.38 -6.11
N HIS A 112 4.47 22.01 -5.18
CA HIS A 112 3.05 21.71 -4.97
C HIS A 112 2.22 22.05 -6.23
N PRO A 113 1.46 21.10 -6.80
CA PRO A 113 0.71 21.36 -8.04
C PRO A 113 -0.47 22.33 -7.86
N PHE A 114 -0.96 22.53 -6.64
CA PHE A 114 -2.14 23.37 -6.37
C PHE A 114 -1.75 24.72 -5.75
N LYS A 115 -1.69 25.77 -6.60
CA LYS A 115 -1.37 27.14 -6.13
C LYS A 115 -2.43 27.64 -5.14
N GLY A 116 -1.99 28.09 -3.98
CA GLY A 116 -2.85 28.69 -2.96
C GLY A 116 -3.71 27.71 -2.16
N LEU A 117 -3.51 26.39 -2.30
CA LEU A 117 -4.27 25.37 -1.58
C LEU A 117 -3.38 24.55 -0.62
N PRO A 118 -2.74 25.18 0.39
CA PRO A 118 -1.78 24.51 1.27
C PRO A 118 -2.37 23.34 2.08
N GLN A 119 -3.70 23.27 2.21
CA GLN A 119 -4.39 22.14 2.84
C GLN A 119 -4.17 20.81 2.11
N PHE A 120 -3.71 20.82 0.86
CA PHE A 120 -3.36 19.62 0.09
C PHE A 120 -1.86 19.32 0.10
N THR A 121 -1.10 19.93 1.02
CA THR A 121 0.31 19.59 1.21
C THR A 121 0.42 18.15 1.69
N GLY A 122 1.03 17.30 0.87
CA GLY A 122 1.46 15.96 1.23
C GLY A 122 2.94 15.95 1.61
N PHE A 123 3.32 15.02 2.47
CA PHE A 123 4.72 14.71 2.73
C PHE A 123 5.01 13.37 2.09
N ASP A 124 5.98 13.34 1.18
CA ASP A 124 6.59 12.09 0.78
C ASP A 124 7.49 11.60 1.91
N VAL A 125 7.36 10.33 2.27
CA VAL A 125 8.16 9.69 3.30
C VAL A 125 9.39 9.01 2.66
N LYS A 126 9.34 8.67 1.37
CA LYS A 126 10.36 7.89 0.68
C LYS A 126 10.45 8.23 -0.81
N GLY A 127 11.55 8.86 -1.20
CA GLY A 127 11.93 8.99 -2.61
C GLY A 127 12.54 7.67 -3.11
N ILE A 128 12.02 7.17 -4.23
CA ILE A 128 12.53 5.97 -4.90
C ILE A 128 12.96 6.33 -6.31
N ILE A 129 14.12 5.85 -6.72
CA ILE A 129 14.55 5.80 -8.11
C ILE A 129 14.66 4.34 -8.52
N MET A 130 14.12 4.02 -9.69
CA MET A 130 14.06 2.65 -10.20
C MET A 130 15.03 2.51 -11.37
N PHE A 131 15.86 1.48 -11.31
CA PHE A 131 16.81 1.12 -12.36
C PHE A 131 16.48 -0.24 -12.94
N ASN A 132 16.98 -0.49 -14.15
CA ASN A 132 16.98 -1.84 -14.68
C ASN A 132 17.95 -2.69 -13.86
N GLY A 133 17.53 -3.90 -13.48
CA GLY A 133 18.35 -4.81 -12.69
C GLY A 133 18.99 -5.88 -13.56
N SER A 134 20.32 -6.01 -13.49
CA SER A 134 21.07 -7.04 -14.22
C SER A 134 21.50 -8.20 -13.33
N TYR A 135 21.45 -8.05 -12.00
CA TYR A 135 21.82 -9.13 -11.07
C TYR A 135 20.64 -10.06 -10.81
N GLU A 136 20.74 -11.30 -11.30
CA GLU A 136 19.75 -12.35 -11.06
C GLU A 136 19.99 -13.07 -9.72
N HIS A 137 18.97 -13.08 -8.86
CA HIS A 137 19.04 -13.83 -7.61
C HIS A 137 18.70 -15.32 -7.83
N ASN A 138 19.73 -16.11 -8.09
CA ASN A 138 19.66 -17.56 -8.24
C ASN A 138 19.61 -18.28 -6.88
N ASN A 139 18.46 -18.24 -6.19
CA ASN A 139 18.10 -19.13 -5.08
C ASN A 139 19.21 -19.44 -4.06
N ILE A 140 19.90 -18.42 -3.57
CA ILE A 140 20.98 -18.58 -2.59
C ILE A 140 20.37 -18.79 -1.19
N GLY A 141 19.88 -20.01 -0.90
CA GLY A 141 19.53 -20.53 0.44
C GLY A 141 18.39 -19.85 1.22
N VAL A 142 18.05 -18.60 0.92
CA VAL A 142 17.02 -17.79 1.57
C VAL A 142 15.80 -17.75 0.66
N ASN A 143 14.69 -18.30 1.12
CA ASN A 143 13.42 -18.20 0.42
C ASN A 143 12.86 -16.78 0.60
N TRP A 144 13.30 -15.87 -0.26
CA TRP A 144 12.67 -14.57 -0.42
C TRP A 144 11.24 -14.76 -0.96
N PRO A 145 10.21 -14.12 -0.37
CA PRO A 145 8.82 -14.24 -0.80
C PRO A 145 8.55 -13.42 -2.08
N LEU A 146 9.43 -13.56 -3.08
CA LEU A 146 9.43 -12.81 -4.32
C LEU A 146 9.16 -13.73 -5.51
N PRO A 147 8.45 -13.25 -6.55
CA PRO A 147 8.39 -13.96 -7.82
C PRO A 147 9.81 -14.20 -8.34
N LYS A 148 10.12 -15.45 -8.71
CA LYS A 148 11.44 -15.84 -9.22
C LYS A 148 11.37 -16.01 -10.75
N PRO A 149 12.42 -15.65 -11.50
CA PRO A 149 13.61 -14.92 -11.04
C PRO A 149 13.26 -13.48 -10.65
N PHE A 150 14.04 -12.89 -9.73
CA PHE A 150 13.99 -11.46 -9.46
C PHE A 150 15.38 -10.86 -9.65
N TYR A 151 15.38 -9.62 -10.08
CA TYR A 151 16.59 -8.89 -10.44
C TYR A 151 16.78 -7.70 -9.51
N THR A 152 18.03 -7.36 -9.25
CA THR A 152 18.42 -6.12 -8.57
C THR A 152 19.42 -5.38 -9.42
N SER A 153 19.40 -4.05 -9.41
CA SER A 153 20.48 -3.29 -10.01
C SER A 153 21.74 -3.50 -9.16
N TRP A 154 22.86 -3.81 -9.83
CA TRP A 154 24.12 -4.10 -9.16
C TRP A 154 25.31 -3.38 -9.81
N ARG A 155 26.04 -2.61 -9.03
CA ARG A 155 27.16 -1.77 -9.47
C ARG A 155 28.29 -2.60 -10.05
N GLU A 156 28.57 -3.79 -9.49
CA GLU A 156 29.65 -4.64 -10.00
C GLU A 156 29.31 -5.25 -11.37
N LEU A 157 28.02 -5.25 -11.75
CA LEU A 157 27.56 -5.62 -13.10
C LEU A 157 27.44 -4.40 -14.04
N GLY A 158 27.76 -3.20 -13.56
CA GLY A 158 27.69 -1.96 -14.33
C GLY A 158 26.34 -1.22 -14.26
N ASP A 159 25.40 -1.70 -13.43
CA ASP A 159 24.13 -0.99 -13.23
C ASP A 159 24.31 0.21 -12.27
N PRO A 160 23.46 1.25 -12.39
CA PRO A 160 23.34 2.27 -11.35
C PRO A 160 22.68 1.70 -10.08
N GLU A 161 23.11 2.20 -8.92
CA GLU A 161 22.57 1.81 -7.60
C GLU A 161 22.21 3.04 -6.78
N VAL A 162 21.13 2.93 -6.00
CA VAL A 162 20.82 3.92 -4.96
C VAL A 162 21.57 3.51 -3.71
N LEU A 163 22.42 4.40 -3.20
CA LEU A 163 23.26 4.11 -2.05
C LEU A 163 22.52 4.14 -0.70
N ASN A 164 21.22 4.44 -0.70
CA ASN A 164 20.41 4.43 0.51
C ASN A 164 19.80 3.03 0.77
N PRO A 165 19.34 2.74 2.00
CA PRO A 165 18.75 1.45 2.34
C PRO A 165 17.54 1.06 1.46
N ASP A 166 16.83 2.05 0.91
CA ASP A 166 15.70 1.81 0.03
C ASP A 166 16.15 1.29 -1.35
N GLY A 167 17.35 1.62 -1.83
CA GLY A 167 17.92 1.11 -3.08
C GLY A 167 18.07 -0.41 -3.16
N TYR A 168 18.16 -1.07 -2.02
CA TYR A 168 18.33 -2.52 -1.91
C TYR A 168 17.02 -3.29 -1.84
N ALA A 169 15.86 -2.61 -1.87
CA ALA A 169 14.58 -3.29 -1.83
C ALA A 169 14.14 -3.70 -3.25
N PHE A 170 13.90 -4.99 -3.45
CA PHE A 170 13.44 -5.58 -4.73
C PHE A 170 12.26 -4.84 -5.39
N ARG A 171 11.40 -4.19 -4.60
CA ARG A 171 10.24 -3.43 -5.09
C ARG A 171 10.63 -2.29 -6.02
N TRP A 172 11.88 -1.85 -5.91
CA TRP A 172 12.42 -0.66 -6.58
C TRP A 172 13.47 -1.01 -7.64
N THR A 173 13.70 -2.30 -7.87
CA THR A 173 14.50 -2.83 -8.98
C THR A 173 13.67 -3.80 -9.83
N PRO A 174 12.43 -3.45 -10.24
CA PRO A 174 11.64 -4.36 -11.04
C PRO A 174 12.36 -4.65 -12.37
N GLN A 175 12.25 -5.87 -12.87
CA GLN A 175 12.45 -6.11 -14.29
C GLN A 175 11.43 -5.20 -15.00
N TRP A 176 11.91 -4.24 -15.79
CA TRP A 176 11.06 -3.27 -16.46
C TRP A 176 10.02 -4.00 -17.31
N ASP A 177 8.78 -4.06 -16.82
CA ASP A 177 7.64 -4.68 -17.49
C ASP A 177 6.51 -3.66 -17.58
N SER A 178 6.60 -2.80 -18.60
CA SER A 178 5.54 -1.86 -18.95
C SER A 178 4.28 -2.64 -19.31
N GLY A 179 3.29 -2.67 -18.41
CA GLY A 179 2.05 -3.44 -18.57
C GLY A 179 1.87 -4.58 -17.56
N SER A 180 2.80 -4.75 -16.61
CA SER A 180 2.68 -5.75 -15.55
C SER A 180 1.43 -5.55 -14.67
N GLU A 181 0.71 -6.63 -14.36
CA GLU A 181 -0.43 -6.60 -13.43
C GLU A 181 0.00 -6.46 -11.95
N GLN A 182 1.30 -6.32 -11.69
CA GLN A 182 1.80 -6.13 -10.33
C GLN A 182 1.23 -4.84 -9.72
N PRO A 183 0.84 -4.85 -8.42
CA PRO A 183 0.10 -3.74 -7.80
C PRO A 183 0.80 -2.39 -7.84
N ILE A 184 2.13 -2.38 -8.01
CA ILE A 184 2.96 -1.18 -8.00
C ILE A 184 3.13 -0.56 -9.39
N LEU A 185 2.86 -1.30 -10.47
CA LEU A 185 3.02 -0.85 -11.87
C LEU A 185 1.67 -0.66 -12.60
N LYS A 186 0.57 -0.99 -11.95
CA LYS A 186 -0.79 -0.80 -12.47
C LYS A 186 -1.23 0.64 -12.20
N TYR A 187 -1.01 1.54 -13.17
CA TYR A 187 -1.42 2.95 -13.12
C TYR A 187 -2.67 3.24 -13.95
#